data_AF-A0A7S0A868-F1
#
_entry.id   AF-A0A7S0A868-F1
#
_cell.length_a   1.000
_cell.length_b   1.000
_cell.length_c   1.000
_cell.angle_alpha   90.00
_cell.angle_beta   90.00
_cell.angle_gamma   90.00
#
_symmetry.space_group_name_H-M   'P 1'
#
loop_
_entity.id
_entity.type
_entity.pdbx_description
1 polymer ?
#
loop_
_entity_poly.entity_id
_entity_poly.type
_entity_poly.pdbx_seq_one_letter_code
_entity_poly.pdbx_strand_id
1 'polypeptide(L)'
;KRRGVDDSLVLMPDEQEAIRPYAPLFADFKSWAWYFEVVNLGRQLLINTVGLLLPEDAMVHAFASFLVMSTTGLLFYRLEPYRSAEDNAVHGLCSLSLALFFAAQMAALGGAAGAT
;
A
#
# COMPACT_ATOMS: atom_id res chain seq x y z
N LYS A 1 15.22 29.95 -12.15
CA LYS A 1 16.39 29.26 -11.57
C LYS A 1 16.31 27.79 -11.98
N ARG A 2 16.85 27.42 -13.14
CA ARG A 2 16.88 26.02 -13.65
C ARG A 2 18.16 25.32 -13.16
N ARG A 3 18.08 23.99 -13.02
CA ARG A 3 19.13 22.99 -12.76
C ARG A 3 19.38 22.62 -11.29
N GLY A 4 18.76 21.53 -10.88
CA GLY A 4 19.47 20.33 -10.43
C GLY A 4 18.70 19.17 -11.07
N VAL A 5 19.00 18.84 -12.33
CA VAL A 5 19.73 17.60 -12.66
C VAL A 5 19.22 16.49 -11.75
N ASP A 6 18.17 15.82 -12.25
CA ASP A 6 17.82 14.47 -11.86
C ASP A 6 19.12 13.66 -11.77
N ASP A 7 19.48 13.25 -10.55
CA ASP A 7 20.29 12.04 -10.34
C ASP A 7 19.40 10.83 -10.66
N SER A 8 18.89 10.78 -11.90
CA SER A 8 18.50 9.52 -12.48
C SER A 8 19.77 8.69 -12.51
N LEU A 9 19.79 7.61 -11.74
CA LEU A 9 20.76 6.53 -11.91
C LEU A 9 20.94 6.32 -13.41
N VAL A 10 22.08 6.77 -13.95
CA VAL A 10 22.42 6.59 -15.36
C VAL A 10 22.80 5.12 -15.48
N LEU A 11 21.79 4.28 -15.58
CA LEU A 11 21.90 2.84 -15.81
C LEU A 11 22.57 2.63 -17.16
N MET A 12 23.48 1.66 -17.22
CA MET A 12 24.13 1.32 -18.48
C MET A 12 23.10 0.82 -19.51
N PRO A 13 23.35 0.98 -20.83
CA PRO A 13 22.36 0.69 -21.87
C PRO A 13 21.81 -0.74 -21.83
N ASP A 14 22.64 -1.69 -21.43
CA ASP A 14 22.31 -3.11 -21.20
C ASP A 14 21.45 -3.32 -19.94
N GLU A 15 21.71 -2.57 -18.88
CA GLU A 15 20.86 -2.57 -17.68
C GLU A 15 19.48 -1.98 -18.00
N GLN A 16 19.42 -0.87 -18.75
CA GLN A 16 18.15 -0.23 -19.16
C GLN A 16 17.25 -1.17 -19.97
N GLU A 17 17.83 -2.08 -20.76
CA GLU A 17 17.09 -3.06 -21.55
C GLU A 17 16.45 -4.15 -20.68
N ALA A 18 17.12 -4.55 -19.58
CA ALA A 18 16.61 -5.52 -18.62
C ALA A 18 15.50 -4.96 -17.71
N ILE A 19 15.51 -3.66 -17.40
CA ILE A 19 14.49 -3.01 -16.52
C ILE A 19 13.31 -2.43 -17.30
N ARG A 20 13.43 -2.28 -18.63
CA ARG A 20 12.38 -1.77 -19.52
C ARG A 20 11.00 -2.43 -19.34
N PRO A 21 10.89 -3.76 -19.14
CA PRO A 21 9.61 -4.41 -18.90
C PRO A 21 8.96 -4.00 -17.57
N TYR A 22 9.78 -3.60 -16.59
CA TYR A 22 9.35 -3.24 -15.24
C TYR A 22 9.21 -1.73 -15.04
N ALA A 23 9.70 -0.91 -15.98
CA ALA A 23 9.50 0.53 -16.00
C ALA A 23 8.05 0.99 -15.74
N PRO A 24 6.98 0.35 -16.27
CA PRO A 24 5.61 0.75 -15.95
C PRO A 24 5.22 0.54 -14.48
N LEU A 25 5.82 -0.44 -13.77
CA LEU A 25 5.52 -0.66 -12.34
C LEU A 25 5.99 0.49 -11.44
N PHE A 26 7.00 1.24 -11.89
CA PHE A 26 7.60 2.33 -11.13
C PHE A 26 7.26 3.72 -11.71
N ALA A 27 6.51 3.78 -12.81
CA ALA A 27 6.27 5.01 -13.56
C ALA A 27 5.55 6.09 -12.74
N ASP A 28 4.63 5.65 -11.86
CA ASP A 28 3.77 6.50 -11.05
C ASP A 28 4.46 6.99 -9.76
N PHE A 29 5.55 6.32 -9.36
CA PHE A 29 6.30 6.62 -8.14
C PHE A 29 7.40 7.65 -8.39
N LYS A 30 7.76 8.40 -7.34
CA LYS A 30 8.96 9.23 -7.32
C LYS A 30 10.19 8.32 -7.43
N SER A 31 11.27 8.80 -8.06
CA SER A 31 12.49 8.00 -8.31
C SER A 31 13.11 7.43 -7.03
N TRP A 32 13.01 8.16 -5.91
CA TRP A 32 13.47 7.70 -4.60
C TRP A 32 12.52 6.70 -3.93
N ALA A 33 11.27 6.61 -4.38
CA ALA A 33 10.18 5.86 -3.75
C ALA A 33 9.90 4.50 -4.43
N TRP A 34 10.81 4.00 -5.28
CA TRP A 34 10.63 2.73 -6.02
C TRP A 34 10.34 1.52 -5.11
N TYR A 35 10.84 1.54 -3.87
CA TYR A 35 10.64 0.47 -2.89
C TYR A 35 9.19 0.39 -2.37
N PHE A 36 8.35 1.39 -2.64
CA PHE A 36 6.94 1.34 -2.26
C PHE A 36 6.16 0.24 -2.99
N GLU A 37 6.61 -0.18 -4.16
CA GLU A 37 6.01 -1.33 -4.84
C GLU A 37 6.30 -2.63 -4.06
N VAL A 38 7.50 -2.77 -3.49
CA VAL A 38 7.84 -3.90 -2.60
C VAL A 38 6.98 -3.86 -1.33
N VAL A 39 6.74 -2.67 -0.77
CA VAL A 39 5.82 -2.49 0.38
C VAL A 39 4.40 -2.90 -0.01
N ASN A 40 3.94 -2.54 -1.21
CA ASN A 40 2.61 -2.88 -1.72
C ASN A 40 2.45 -4.40 -1.91
N LEU A 41 3.46 -5.06 -2.49
CA LEU A 41 3.50 -6.52 -2.62
C LEU A 41 3.57 -7.21 -1.26
N GLY A 42 4.39 -6.70 -0.35
CA GLY A 42 4.49 -7.21 1.03
C GLY A 42 3.16 -7.10 1.77
N ARG A 43 2.41 -6.01 1.57
CA ARG A 43 1.06 -5.86 2.10
C ARG A 43 0.12 -6.96 1.60
N GLN A 44 0.11 -7.20 0.28
CA GLN A 44 -0.76 -8.22 -0.32
C GLN A 44 -0.40 -9.63 0.18
N LEU A 45 0.90 -9.92 0.28
CA LEU A 45 1.39 -11.18 0.84
C LEU A 45 0.93 -11.36 2.29
N LEU A 46 1.05 -10.33 3.13
CA LEU A 46 0.62 -10.36 4.53
C LEU A 46 -0.88 -10.63 4.64
N ILE A 47 -1.71 -9.89 3.90
CA ILE A 47 -3.18 -10.07 3.91
C ILE A 47 -3.55 -11.50 3.47
N ASN A 48 -2.95 -11.99 2.38
CA ASN A 48 -3.22 -13.34 1.89
C ASN A 48 -2.75 -14.41 2.88
N THR A 49 -1.59 -14.21 3.51
CA THR A 49 -1.05 -15.15 4.51
C THR A 49 -1.94 -15.20 5.75
N VAL A 50 -2.39 -14.05 6.24
CA VAL A 50 -3.38 -13.94 7.32
C VAL A 50 -4.66 -14.70 6.94
N GLY A 51 -5.18 -14.46 5.73
CA GLY A 51 -6.37 -15.14 5.20
C GLY A 51 -6.24 -16.67 5.11
N LEU A 52 -5.04 -17.18 4.81
CA LEU A 52 -4.78 -18.61 4.64
C LEU A 52 -4.44 -19.34 5.95
N LEU A 53 -3.75 -18.69 6.88
CA LEU A 53 -3.17 -19.34 8.06
C LEU A 53 -3.99 -19.17 9.34
N LEU A 54 -4.79 -18.10 9.44
CA LEU A 54 -5.60 -17.90 10.63
C LEU A 54 -6.91 -18.69 10.54
N PRO A 55 -7.42 -19.22 11.67
CA PRO A 55 -8.74 -19.85 11.73
C PRO A 55 -9.80 -18.93 11.11
N GLU A 56 -10.94 -19.49 10.67
CA GLU A 56 -12.09 -18.74 10.08
C GLU A 56 -12.78 -17.75 11.05
N ASP A 57 -12.08 -17.25 12.06
CA ASP A 57 -12.57 -16.18 12.93
C ASP A 57 -12.56 -14.85 12.18
N ALA A 58 -13.74 -14.47 11.69
CA ALA A 58 -13.97 -13.23 10.96
C ALA A 58 -13.50 -11.98 11.72
N MET A 59 -13.51 -11.99 13.06
CA MET A 59 -13.06 -10.85 13.86
C MET A 59 -11.54 -10.69 13.79
N VAL A 60 -10.80 -11.80 13.84
CA VAL A 60 -9.33 -11.81 13.72
C VAL A 60 -8.91 -11.36 12.33
N HIS A 61 -9.59 -11.83 11.28
CA HIS A 61 -9.33 -11.40 9.90
C HIS A 61 -9.61 -9.91 9.69
N ALA A 62 -10.74 -9.41 10.21
CA ALA A 62 -11.09 -7.99 10.14
C ALA A 62 -10.06 -7.11 10.89
N PHE A 63 -9.63 -7.54 12.08
CA PHE A 63 -8.64 -6.81 12.87
C PHE A 63 -7.25 -6.80 12.22
N ALA A 64 -6.77 -7.94 11.73
CA ALA A 64 -5.50 -8.03 11.02
C ALA A 64 -5.52 -7.18 9.72
N SER A 65 -6.62 -7.24 8.97
CA SER A 65 -6.80 -6.44 7.75
C SER A 65 -6.82 -4.94 8.05
N PHE A 66 -7.50 -4.54 9.12
CA PHE A 66 -7.50 -3.15 9.61
C PHE A 66 -6.07 -2.68 9.93
N LEU A 67 -5.31 -3.43 10.74
CA LEU A 67 -3.94 -3.05 11.11
C LEU A 67 -3.01 -2.91 9.90
N VAL A 68 -3.04 -3.87 8.98
CA VAL A 68 -2.19 -3.87 7.78
C VAL A 68 -2.55 -2.69 6.86
N MET A 69 -3.84 -2.42 6.67
CA MET A 69 -4.33 -1.27 5.89
C MET A 69 -3.96 0.06 6.53
N SER A 70 -4.22 0.25 7.83
CA SER A 70 -3.92 1.49 8.53
C SER A 70 -2.42 1.79 8.56
N THR A 71 -1.59 0.78 8.80
CA THR A 71 -0.12 0.96 8.80
C THR A 71 0.39 1.34 7.42
N THR A 72 -0.08 0.66 6.37
CA THR A 72 0.33 0.98 4.99
C THR A 72 -0.19 2.35 4.56
N GLY A 73 -1.45 2.67 4.85
CA GLY A 73 -2.03 3.97 4.55
C GLY A 73 -1.30 5.12 5.24
N LEU A 74 -0.87 4.94 6.50
CA LEU A 74 -0.05 5.92 7.22
C LEU A 74 1.32 6.14 6.55
N LEU A 75 1.96 5.06 6.09
CA LEU A 75 3.23 5.14 5.37
C LEU A 75 3.08 5.92 4.06
N PHE A 76 2.04 5.63 3.27
CA PHE A 76 1.76 6.34 2.02
C PHE A 76 1.37 7.80 2.26
N TYR A 77 0.59 8.09 3.30
CA TYR A 77 0.23 9.45 3.67
C TYR A 77 1.43 10.30 4.11
N ARG A 78 2.38 9.72 4.86
CA ARG A 78 3.56 10.45 5.36
C ARG A 78 4.64 10.67 4.31
N LEU A 79 4.79 9.74 3.38
CA LEU A 79 5.89 9.72 2.43
C LEU A 79 5.48 10.18 1.03
N GLU A 80 4.18 10.22 0.74
CA GLU A 80 3.61 10.66 -0.54
C GLU A 80 4.38 10.11 -1.75
N PRO A 81 4.41 8.77 -1.93
CA PRO A 81 5.36 8.15 -2.84
C PRO A 81 5.03 8.39 -4.32
N TYR A 82 3.79 8.76 -4.65
CA TYR A 82 3.39 9.06 -6.02
C TYR A 82 3.92 10.41 -6.49
N ARG A 83 4.19 10.53 -7.79
CA ARG A 83 4.62 11.79 -8.42
C ARG A 83 3.52 12.84 -8.40
N SER A 84 2.28 12.45 -8.65
CA SER A 84 1.13 13.35 -8.64
C SER A 84 0.58 13.53 -7.22
N ALA A 85 0.29 14.78 -6.85
CA ALA A 85 -0.41 15.07 -5.59
C ALA A 85 -1.84 14.52 -5.59
N GLU A 86 -2.47 14.47 -6.76
CA GLU A 86 -3.81 13.89 -6.93
C GLU A 86 -3.79 12.39 -6.63
N ASP A 87 -2.81 11.64 -7.15
CA ASP A 87 -2.69 10.20 -6.90
C ASP A 87 -2.45 9.90 -5.42
N ASN A 88 -1.63 10.72 -4.74
CA ASN A 88 -1.44 10.62 -3.29
C ASN A 88 -2.76 10.89 -2.54
N ALA A 89 -3.55 11.88 -2.95
CA ALA A 89 -4.83 12.20 -2.34
C ALA A 89 -5.86 11.08 -2.56
N VAL A 90 -5.97 10.55 -3.79
CA VAL A 90 -6.85 9.43 -4.14
C VAL A 90 -6.45 8.19 -3.34
N HIS A 91 -5.16 7.87 -3.26
CA HIS A 91 -4.68 6.75 -2.45
C HIS A 91 -5.02 6.95 -0.97
N GLY A 92 -4.84 8.17 -0.45
CA GLY A 92 -5.20 8.52 0.93
C GLY A 92 -6.69 8.32 1.20
N LEU A 93 -7.56 8.79 0.30
CA LEU A 93 -9.01 8.60 0.39
C LEU A 93 -9.38 7.11 0.34
N CYS A 94 -8.84 6.35 -0.61
CA CYS A 94 -9.09 4.91 -0.70
C CYS A 94 -8.63 4.17 0.57
N SER A 95 -7.46 4.51 1.11
CA SER A 95 -6.93 3.92 2.33
C SER A 95 -7.81 4.23 3.55
N LEU A 96 -8.30 5.47 3.65
CA LEU A 96 -9.22 5.88 4.70
C LEU A 96 -10.56 5.13 4.58
N SER A 97 -11.12 5.03 3.38
CA SER A 97 -12.36 4.30 3.13
C SER A 97 -12.23 2.82 3.50
N LEU A 98 -11.11 2.17 3.15
CA LEU A 98 -10.88 0.77 3.53
C LEU A 98 -10.73 0.59 5.05
N ALA A 99 -10.00 1.50 5.72
CA ALA A 99 -9.85 1.46 7.17
C ALA A 99 -11.21 1.61 7.88
N LEU A 100 -12.06 2.53 7.42
CA LEU A 100 -13.41 2.71 7.96
C LEU A 100 -14.30 1.49 7.70
N PHE A 101 -14.19 0.86 6.53
CA PHE A 101 -14.92 -0.36 6.22
C PHE A 101 -14.57 -1.49 7.19
N PHE A 102 -13.28 -1.76 7.41
CA PHE A 102 -12.86 -2.81 8.36
C PHE A 102 -13.20 -2.45 9.81
N ALA A 103 -13.14 -1.17 10.19
CA ALA A 103 -13.60 -0.72 11.50
C ALA A 103 -15.10 -0.98 11.70
N ALA A 104 -15.92 -0.67 10.71
CA ALA A 104 -17.35 -0.95 10.74
C ALA A 104 -17.64 -2.47 10.78
N GLN A 105 -16.87 -3.27 10.03
CA GLN A 105 -16.97 -4.72 10.06
C GLN A 105 -16.65 -5.29 11.46
N MET A 106 -15.59 -4.81 12.11
CA MET A 106 -15.27 -5.19 13.48
C MET A 106 -16.38 -4.80 14.46
N ALA A 107 -16.96 -3.61 14.33
CA ALA A 107 -18.07 -3.17 15.17
C ALA A 107 -19.31 -4.06 14.98
N ALA A 108 -19.62 -4.46 13.75
CA ALA A 108 -20.72 -5.37 13.46
C ALA A 108 -20.50 -6.77 14.05
N LEU A 109 -19.28 -7.31 13.94
CA LEU A 109 -18.92 -8.62 14.50
C LEU A 109 -18.90 -8.59 16.04
N GLY A 110 -18.34 -7.54 16.64
CA GLY A 110 -18.32 -7.37 18.09
C GLY A 110 -19.70 -7.13 18.70
N GLY A 111 -20.58 -6.41 18.00
CA GLY A 111 -21.98 -6.24 18.39
C GLY A 111 -22.80 -7.54 18.32
N ALA A 112 -22.52 -8.40 17.34
CA ALA A 112 -23.13 -9.73 17.25
C ALA A 112 -22.69 -10.66 18.38
N ALA A 113 -21.43 -10.58 18.82
CA ALA A 113 -20.91 -11.39 19.93
C ALA A 113 -21.46 -11.00 21.32
N GLY A 114 -21.96 -9.77 21.49
CA GLY A 114 -22.56 -9.28 22.74
C GLY A 114 -24.07 -9.51 22.88
N ALA A 115 -24.72 -10.08 21.85
CA ALA A 115 -26.17 -10.28 21.79
C ALA A 115 -26.60 -11.75 22.03
N THR A 116 -25.65 -12.64 22.31
CA THR A 116 -25.83 -14.06 22.66
C THR A 116 -25.41 -14.32 24.09
#